data_AF-A0A3B9BC28-F1
#
_entry.id   AF-A0A3B9BC28-F1
#
_cell.length_a   1.000
_cell.length_b   1.000
_cell.length_c   1.000
_cell.angle_alpha   90.00
_cell.angle_beta   90.00
_cell.angle_gamma   90.00
#
_symmetry.space_group_name_H-M   'P 1'
#
loop_
_entity.id
_entity.type
_entity.pdbx_description
1 polymer ?
#
loop_
_entity_poly.entity_id
_entity_poly.type
_entity_poly.pdbx_seq_one_letter_code
_entity_poly.pdbx_strand_id
1 'polypeptide(L)'
;MNKTAVILAVVLGVCLVSALNSCKHDPIGIPGCTDAAACNYNLQATTDDGSCDFVSCSGCTDPTACNYNPDSISDDGSCIFEEFGYDCDGNVIGMRTALDHAYECESVLGPL
;
A
#
# COMPACT_ATOMS: atom_id res chain seq x y z
N MET A 1 15.15 47.61 37.38
CA MET A 1 15.60 47.54 35.97
C MET A 1 14.43 47.91 35.06
N ASN A 2 14.61 48.89 34.18
CA ASN A 2 13.52 49.54 33.43
C ASN A 2 13.03 48.68 32.26
N LYS A 3 11.74 48.84 31.90
CA LYS A 3 11.05 48.07 30.85
C LYS A 3 11.48 48.42 29.41
N THR A 4 12.29 49.46 29.24
CA THR A 4 12.71 49.98 27.93
C THR A 4 13.89 49.19 27.34
N ALA A 5 14.62 48.43 28.16
CA ALA A 5 15.77 47.63 27.72
C ALA A 5 15.38 46.29 27.05
N VAL A 6 14.14 45.83 27.21
CA VAL A 6 13.69 44.49 26.76
C VAL A 6 13.37 44.46 25.26
N ILE A 7 12.97 45.59 24.68
CA ILE A 7 12.46 45.62 23.29
C ILE A 7 13.62 45.64 22.27
N LEU A 8 14.83 46.08 22.66
CA LEU A 8 15.95 46.25 21.73
C LEU A 8 16.70 44.92 21.42
N ALA A 9 16.57 43.89 22.27
CA ALA A 9 17.23 42.60 22.10
C ALA A 9 16.57 41.66 21.05
N VAL A 10 15.41 42.05 20.51
CA VAL A 10 14.67 41.22 19.53
C VAL A 10 15.12 41.50 18.08
N VAL A 11 15.78 42.64 17.80
CA VAL A 11 16.01 43.09 16.42
C VAL A 11 17.42 42.76 15.86
N LEU A 12 18.38 42.30 16.68
CA LEU A 12 19.67 41.80 16.18
C LEU A 12 20.10 40.53 16.93
N GLY A 13 19.68 39.37 16.40
CA GLY A 13 20.40 38.10 16.41
C GLY A 13 21.07 37.62 17.70
N VAL A 14 20.46 36.57 18.27
CA VAL A 14 21.05 35.52 19.12
C VAL A 14 21.28 35.89 20.59
N CYS A 15 20.43 35.37 21.46
CA CYS A 15 20.76 35.17 22.87
C CYS A 15 20.70 33.68 23.20
N LEU A 16 21.88 33.07 23.18
CA LEU A 16 22.19 31.76 23.72
C LEU A 16 21.75 31.68 25.18
N VAL A 17 21.08 30.58 25.51
CA VAL A 17 20.73 30.12 26.87
C VAL A 17 19.82 31.06 27.67
N SER A 18 18.53 31.12 27.32
CA SER A 18 17.54 31.79 28.16
C SER A 18 16.22 31.00 28.29
N ALA A 19 16.13 30.32 29.44
CA ALA A 19 14.97 30.24 30.32
C ALA A 19 13.65 29.62 29.83
N LEU A 20 13.14 28.73 30.70
CA LEU A 20 11.86 28.03 30.69
C LEU A 20 11.88 26.78 29.81
N ASN A 21 12.10 25.65 30.48
CA ASN A 21 11.72 24.30 30.11
C ASN A 21 10.53 24.24 29.11
N SER A 22 10.83 24.34 27.82
CA SER A 22 9.86 24.10 26.74
C SER A 22 9.75 22.62 26.41
N CYS A 23 9.90 21.75 27.41
CA CYS A 23 9.14 20.51 27.39
C CYS A 23 7.68 20.89 27.62
N LYS A 24 7.06 21.52 26.62
CA LYS A 24 5.67 21.21 26.33
C LYS A 24 5.69 19.71 26.13
N HIS A 25 5.40 18.97 27.19
CA HIS A 25 4.90 17.62 27.06
C HIS A 25 3.50 17.78 26.48
N ASP A 26 3.44 18.21 25.22
CA ASP A 26 2.43 17.68 24.33
C ASP A 26 2.64 16.17 24.43
N PRO A 27 1.60 15.37 24.75
CA PRO A 27 1.74 13.93 24.70
C PRO A 27 2.23 13.62 23.30
N ILE A 28 3.52 13.25 23.19
CA ILE A 28 4.13 12.97 21.90
C ILE A 28 3.37 11.76 21.39
N GLY A 29 2.43 12.01 20.48
CA GLY A 29 1.68 10.93 19.89
C GLY A 29 2.66 10.00 19.21
N ILE A 30 2.47 8.69 19.37
CA ILE A 30 3.29 7.70 18.67
C ILE A 30 2.91 7.82 17.18
N PRO A 31 3.80 8.30 16.30
CA PRO A 31 3.48 8.44 14.88
C PRO A 31 3.37 7.07 14.23
N GLY A 32 2.43 6.94 13.30
CA GLY A 32 2.24 5.76 12.46
C GLY A 32 0.82 5.71 11.91
N CYS A 33 0.53 4.73 11.06
CA CYS A 33 -0.83 4.59 10.54
C CYS A 33 -1.83 4.21 11.64
N THR A 34 -2.87 5.03 11.80
CA THR A 34 -3.94 4.83 12.79
C THR A 34 -5.20 4.20 12.21
N ASP A 35 -5.27 4.01 10.89
CA ASP A 35 -6.41 3.41 10.20
C ASP A 35 -6.30 1.88 10.22
N ALA A 36 -7.27 1.20 10.83
CA ALA A 36 -7.32 -0.26 10.92
C ALA A 36 -7.56 -0.95 9.57
N ALA A 37 -7.99 -0.22 8.54
CA ALA A 37 -8.12 -0.73 7.17
C ALA A 37 -6.79 -0.70 6.39
N ALA A 38 -5.74 -0.07 6.92
CA ALA A 38 -4.44 -0.02 6.26
C ALA A 38 -3.62 -1.29 6.52
N CYS A 39 -2.85 -1.69 5.51
CA CYS A 39 -1.93 -2.82 5.52
C CYS A 39 -0.80 -2.66 6.54
N ASN A 40 -0.43 -1.42 6.86
CA ASN A 40 0.59 -1.08 7.85
C ASN A 40 -0.01 -0.46 9.13
N TYR A 41 -1.27 -0.80 9.46
CA TYR A 41 -1.90 -0.36 10.70
C TYR A 41 -1.03 -0.65 11.92
N ASN A 42 -0.80 0.37 12.75
CA ASN A 42 -0.04 0.26 13.98
C ASN A 42 -0.96 0.52 15.19
N LEU A 43 -1.26 -0.52 15.96
CA LEU A 43 -2.13 -0.41 17.15
C LEU A 43 -1.56 0.48 18.27
N GLN A 44 -0.27 0.80 18.23
CA GLN A 44 0.37 1.70 19.18
C GLN A 44 0.39 3.15 18.67
N ALA A 45 0.09 3.40 17.39
CA ALA A 45 0.05 4.75 16.85
C ALA A 45 -1.12 5.52 17.47
N THR A 46 -0.83 6.71 17.98
CA THR A 46 -1.85 7.62 18.55
C THR A 46 -1.97 8.90 17.74
N THR A 47 -1.19 9.03 16.67
CA THR A 47 -1.23 10.16 15.74
C THR A 47 -0.89 9.65 14.35
N ASP A 48 -1.78 9.88 13.40
CA ASP A 48 -1.53 9.54 12.00
C ASP A 48 -0.37 10.39 11.46
N ASP A 49 0.62 9.73 10.87
CA ASP A 49 1.76 10.37 10.22
C ASP A 49 1.60 10.46 8.69
N GLY A 50 0.44 10.02 8.17
CA GLY A 50 0.15 9.99 6.74
C GLY A 50 0.86 8.87 5.98
N SER A 51 1.46 7.90 6.68
CA SER A 51 2.15 6.75 6.07
C SER A 51 1.23 5.57 5.76
N CYS A 52 -0.08 5.67 6.01
CA CYS A 52 -1.03 4.57 5.78
C CYS A 52 -0.95 4.03 4.34
N ASP A 53 -0.70 2.73 4.24
CA ASP A 53 -0.65 1.98 2.99
C ASP A 53 -1.87 1.09 2.89
N PHE A 54 -2.67 1.28 1.85
CA PHE A 54 -3.92 0.54 1.62
C PHE A 54 -3.80 -0.51 0.52
N VAL A 55 -2.63 -0.65 -0.11
CA VAL A 55 -2.48 -1.42 -1.35
C VAL A 55 -1.49 -2.57 -1.21
N SER A 56 -0.47 -2.48 -0.34
CA SER A 56 0.55 -3.54 -0.25
C SER A 56 0.05 -4.91 0.20
N CYS A 57 -1.07 -4.97 0.93
CA CYS A 57 -1.75 -6.20 1.32
C CYS A 57 -3.00 -6.48 0.48
N SER A 58 -3.21 -5.74 -0.61
CA SER A 58 -4.27 -5.99 -1.57
C SER A 58 -3.80 -6.96 -2.65
N GLY A 59 -4.66 -7.86 -3.08
CA GLY A 59 -4.41 -8.84 -4.15
C GLY A 59 -5.38 -10.01 -4.07
N CYS A 60 -5.22 -11.01 -4.92
CA CYS A 60 -6.16 -12.13 -4.92
C CYS A 60 -6.08 -12.98 -3.64
N THR A 61 -7.20 -13.06 -2.92
CA THR A 61 -7.33 -13.83 -1.66
C THR A 61 -7.99 -15.19 -1.83
N ASP A 62 -8.45 -15.52 -3.04
CA ASP A 62 -9.10 -16.80 -3.31
C ASP A 62 -8.06 -17.89 -3.57
N PRO A 63 -7.96 -18.94 -2.72
CA PRO A 63 -7.00 -20.02 -2.90
C PRO A 63 -7.24 -20.88 -4.15
N THR A 64 -8.39 -20.74 -4.83
CA THR A 64 -8.65 -21.42 -6.11
C THR A 64 -8.24 -20.59 -7.33
N ALA A 65 -7.76 -19.35 -7.15
CA ALA A 65 -7.30 -18.51 -8.25
C ALA A 65 -5.84 -18.80 -8.60
N CYS A 66 -5.51 -18.66 -9.88
CA CYS A 66 -4.18 -18.84 -10.46
C CYS A 66 -3.14 -17.84 -9.94
N ASN A 67 -3.57 -16.65 -9.54
CA ASN A 67 -2.74 -15.61 -8.96
C ASN A 67 -2.99 -15.40 -7.46
N TYR A 68 -3.48 -16.43 -6.76
CA TYR A 68 -3.64 -16.40 -5.31
C TYR A 68 -2.35 -15.95 -4.62
N ASN A 69 -2.46 -14.95 -3.74
CA ASN A 69 -1.37 -14.49 -2.91
C ASN A 69 -1.72 -14.70 -1.43
N PRO A 70 -1.00 -15.57 -0.70
CA PRO A 70 -1.26 -15.81 0.72
C PRO A 70 -0.94 -14.61 1.62
N ASP A 71 -0.15 -13.63 1.13
CA ASP A 71 0.16 -12.41 1.86
C ASP A 71 -0.91 -11.31 1.66
N SER A 72 -1.84 -11.51 0.72
CA SER A 72 -2.97 -10.59 0.49
C SER A 72 -4.04 -10.80 1.55
N ILE A 73 -4.48 -9.71 2.17
CA ILE A 73 -5.50 -9.67 3.22
C ILE A 73 -6.84 -9.17 2.66
N SER A 74 -6.79 -8.30 1.65
CA SER A 74 -7.98 -7.75 0.98
C SER A 74 -7.98 -8.14 -0.49
N ASP A 75 -9.12 -8.65 -0.96
CA ASP A 75 -9.36 -8.88 -2.38
C ASP A 75 -9.51 -7.54 -3.11
N ASP A 76 -8.70 -7.34 -4.15
CA ASP A 76 -8.76 -6.18 -5.03
C ASP A 76 -9.53 -6.46 -6.35
N GLY A 77 -10.09 -7.66 -6.49
CA GLY A 77 -10.78 -8.11 -7.69
C GLY A 77 -9.84 -8.52 -8.82
N SER A 78 -8.54 -8.69 -8.55
CA SER A 78 -7.55 -9.12 -9.55
C SER A 78 -7.50 -10.64 -9.75
N CYS A 79 -8.32 -11.43 -9.04
CA CYS A 79 -8.29 -12.90 -9.14
C CYS A 79 -8.49 -13.40 -10.58
N ILE A 80 -7.57 -14.25 -11.03
CA ILE A 80 -7.58 -14.92 -12.33
C ILE A 80 -7.88 -16.39 -12.07
N PHE A 81 -8.92 -16.92 -12.70
CA PHE A 81 -9.29 -18.33 -12.60
C PHE A 81 -9.03 -19.05 -13.92
N GLU A 82 -8.94 -20.38 -13.89
CA GLU A 82 -8.81 -21.17 -15.12
C GLU A 82 -9.97 -20.93 -16.10
N GLU A 83 -9.64 -20.88 -17.39
CA GLU A 83 -10.63 -20.94 -18.46
C GLU A 83 -11.02 -22.41 -18.74
N PHE A 84 -12.26 -22.64 -19.19
CA PHE A 84 -12.77 -24.01 -19.39
C PHE A 84 -11.86 -24.83 -20.31
N GLY A 85 -11.18 -25.83 -19.73
CA GLY A 85 -10.28 -26.74 -20.45
C GLY A 85 -8.79 -26.38 -20.37
N TYR A 86 -8.43 -25.30 -19.68
CA TYR A 86 -7.06 -24.88 -19.41
C TYR A 86 -6.74 -24.94 -17.91
N ASP A 87 -5.47 -25.07 -17.54
CA ASP A 87 -4.99 -24.80 -16.17
C ASP A 87 -4.41 -23.39 -16.04
N CYS A 88 -3.93 -23.06 -14.85
CA CYS A 88 -3.31 -21.76 -14.52
C CYS A 88 -2.00 -21.47 -15.25
N ASP A 89 -1.37 -22.48 -15.85
CA ASP A 89 -0.18 -22.32 -16.68
C ASP A 89 -0.53 -22.22 -18.17
N GLY A 90 -1.84 -22.29 -18.51
CA GLY A 90 -2.35 -22.29 -19.87
C GLY A 90 -2.23 -23.65 -20.57
N ASN A 91 -1.97 -24.74 -19.84
CA ASN A 91 -1.96 -26.08 -20.41
C ASN A 91 -3.37 -26.63 -20.57
N VAL A 92 -3.58 -27.41 -21.63
CA VAL A 92 -4.86 -28.09 -21.87
C VAL A 92 -5.00 -29.28 -20.92
N ILE A 93 -5.94 -29.20 -19.97
CA ILE A 93 -6.19 -30.27 -18.98
C ILE A 93 -7.37 -31.19 -19.36
N GLY A 94 -8.05 -30.92 -20.48
CA GLY A 94 -9.15 -31.76 -20.97
C GLY A 94 -9.24 -31.80 -22.51
N MET A 95 -9.33 -33.01 -23.07
CA MET A 95 -9.62 -33.21 -24.49
C MET A 95 -11.07 -33.68 -24.77
N ARG A 96 -11.87 -32.73 -25.29
CA ARG A 96 -12.81 -32.81 -26.44
C ARG A 96 -14.19 -33.50 -26.31
N THR A 97 -15.22 -32.77 -26.75
CA THR A 97 -16.06 -33.28 -27.86
C THR A 97 -15.58 -32.64 -29.16
N ALA A 98 -15.56 -33.44 -30.23
CA ALA A 98 -14.93 -33.16 -31.52
C ALA A 98 -15.47 -31.91 -32.24
N LEU A 99 -14.58 -31.20 -32.98
CA LEU A 99 -14.84 -30.01 -33.83
C LEU A 99 -14.97 -28.71 -33.00
N ASP A 100 -13.89 -28.03 -32.62
CA ASP A 100 -13.38 -26.81 -33.29
C ASP A 100 -12.22 -26.23 -32.45
N HIS A 101 -11.35 -25.38 -33.01
CA HIS A 101 -10.12 -24.76 -32.44
C HIS A 101 -8.77 -25.41 -32.76
N ALA A 102 -8.72 -26.24 -33.80
CA ALA A 102 -7.47 -26.38 -34.56
C ALA A 102 -7.23 -25.19 -35.52
N TYR A 103 -7.63 -23.95 -35.19
CA TYR A 103 -7.57 -22.85 -36.15
C TYR A 103 -6.98 -21.50 -35.73
N GLU A 104 -6.29 -21.30 -34.59
CA GLU A 104 -5.43 -20.09 -34.47
C GLU A 104 -4.05 -20.34 -33.85
N CYS A 105 -3.46 -21.49 -34.16
CA CYS A 105 -2.01 -21.70 -33.97
C CYS A 105 -1.31 -22.22 -35.23
N GLU A 106 -1.80 -21.84 -36.42
CA GLU A 106 -0.98 -21.87 -37.63
C GLU A 106 -0.67 -20.44 -38.06
N SER A 107 0.54 -19.99 -37.69
CA SER A 107 1.35 -19.00 -38.42
C SER A 107 0.68 -17.67 -38.80
N VAL A 108 0.98 -16.65 -37.99
CA VAL A 108 1.50 -15.34 -38.43
C VAL A 108 1.53 -15.12 -39.96
N LEU A 109 0.61 -14.30 -40.45
CA LEU A 109 0.72 -13.48 -41.66
C LEU A 109 1.37 -14.12 -42.90
N GLY A 110 0.54 -14.72 -43.75
CA GLY A 110 0.76 -14.64 -45.19
C GLY A 110 -0.50 -14.15 -45.89
N PRO A 111 -0.55 -12.90 -46.43
CA PRO A 111 -1.57 -12.51 -47.38
C PRO A 111 -1.04 -12.56 -48.82
N LEU A 112 -1.71 -13.39 -49.62
CA LEU A 112 -1.93 -13.40 -51.09
C LEU A 112 -0.73 -13.25 -52.05
#